data_AF-A0A2E9DTI5-F1
#
_entry.id   AF-A0A2E9DTI5-F1
#
_cell.length_a   1.000
_cell.length_b   1.000
_cell.length_c   1.000
_cell.angle_alpha   90.00
_cell.angle_beta   90.00
_cell.angle_gamma   90.00
#
_symmetry.space_group_name_H-M   'P 1'
#
loop_
_entity.id
_entity.type
_entity.pdbx_description
1 polymer ?
#
loop_
_entity_poly.entity_id
_entity_poly.type
_entity_poly.pdbx_seq_one_letter_code
_entity_poly.pdbx_strand_id
1 'polypeptide(L)'
;MSVAYHAQNDNIKLVFPNTSDEAKSEIRTFLSSNPEFVDEFRQIEQSNYIFLSTTQYKKIQDYVTNFKNNDSDKYAEFLQYKQTWFNRYKSTDQLFNDFKQ
;
A
#
# COMPACT_ATOMS: atom_id res chain seq x y z
N MET A 1 17.87 22.44 28.23
CA MET A 1 17.25 21.12 28.48
C MET A 1 16.97 20.47 27.15
N SER A 2 17.38 19.22 27.01
CA SER A 2 17.76 18.59 25.75
C SER A 2 16.58 18.21 24.85
N VAL A 3 16.70 18.65 23.60
CA VAL A 3 16.12 18.23 22.32
C VAL A 3 15.21 16.98 22.37
N ALA A 4 13.91 17.22 22.22
CA ALA A 4 12.92 16.22 21.85
C ALA A 4 13.05 15.92 20.35
N TYR A 5 13.89 14.97 19.99
CA TYR A 5 13.90 14.31 18.68
C TYR A 5 14.27 12.84 18.95
N HIS A 6 14.02 11.93 18.00
CA HIS A 6 14.46 10.52 17.99
C HIS A 6 13.41 9.42 18.28
N ALA A 7 12.13 9.58 17.89
CA ALA A 7 11.30 8.40 17.61
C ALA A 7 10.17 8.58 16.57
N GLN A 8 10.09 9.71 15.85
CA GLN A 8 9.00 9.96 14.90
C GLN A 8 9.36 9.80 13.41
N ASN A 9 10.63 9.51 13.06
CA ASN A 9 11.11 9.72 11.68
C ASN A 9 11.19 8.48 10.77
N ASP A 10 10.80 7.28 11.21
CA ASP A 10 10.81 6.10 10.33
C ASP A 10 9.42 5.70 9.78
N ASN A 11 8.32 6.18 10.37
CA ASN A 11 6.96 5.85 9.90
C ASN A 11 6.52 6.63 8.65
N ILE A 12 7.07 7.83 8.42
CA ILE A 12 6.71 8.69 7.28
C ILE A 12 7.11 8.05 5.93
N LYS A 13 8.00 7.05 5.93
CA LYS A 13 8.45 6.33 4.72
C LYS A 13 7.48 5.27 4.20
N LEU A 14 6.38 4.97 4.90
CA LEU A 14 5.43 3.91 4.51
C LEU A 14 4.11 4.46 3.93
N VAL A 15 4.09 5.74 3.54
CA VAL A 15 2.96 6.34 2.84
C VAL A 15 3.25 6.39 1.35
N PHE A 16 2.36 5.79 0.56
CA PHE A 16 2.37 5.83 -0.89
C PHE A 16 1.09 6.56 -1.33
N PRO A 17 1.18 7.82 -1.76
CA PRO A 17 -0.02 8.58 -2.09
C PRO A 17 -0.71 8.11 -3.37
N ASN A 18 0.03 7.41 -4.24
CA ASN A 18 -0.40 6.91 -5.53
C ASN A 18 0.20 5.52 -5.77
N THR A 19 -0.33 4.81 -6.78
CA THR A 19 0.25 3.54 -7.27
C THR A 19 1.74 3.70 -7.54
N SER A 20 2.55 2.80 -6.98
CA SER A 20 4.01 2.89 -7.08
C SER A 20 4.52 2.60 -8.49
N ASP A 21 5.65 3.17 -8.87
CA ASP A 21 6.18 2.98 -10.22
C ASP A 21 6.60 1.52 -10.48
N GLU A 22 7.05 0.81 -9.44
CA GLU A 22 7.27 -0.64 -9.48
C GLU A 22 5.96 -1.38 -9.82
N ALA A 23 4.87 -1.07 -9.11
CA ALA A 23 3.57 -1.68 -9.38
C ALA A 23 3.06 -1.38 -10.79
N LYS A 24 3.21 -0.13 -11.27
CA LYS A 24 2.84 0.24 -12.65
C LYS A 24 3.60 -0.60 -13.68
N SER A 25 4.90 -0.83 -13.44
CA SER A 25 5.74 -1.62 -14.33
C SER A 25 5.30 -3.09 -14.37
N GLU A 26 5.04 -3.67 -13.19
CA GLU A 26 4.54 -5.04 -13.07
C GLU A 26 3.18 -5.22 -13.75
N ILE A 27 2.22 -4.32 -13.47
CA ILE A 27 0.88 -4.34 -14.07
C ILE A 27 0.98 -4.20 -15.59
N ARG A 28 1.77 -3.24 -16.09
CA ARG A 28 1.94 -3.05 -17.54
C ARG A 28 2.51 -4.32 -18.20
N THR A 29 3.49 -4.95 -17.56
CA THR A 29 4.09 -6.19 -18.07
C THR A 29 3.06 -7.30 -18.09
N PHE A 30 2.30 -7.48 -17.00
CA PHE A 30 1.24 -8.49 -16.91
C PHE A 30 0.17 -8.29 -18.00
N LEU A 31 -0.35 -7.08 -18.16
CA LEU A 31 -1.38 -6.77 -19.17
C LEU A 31 -0.86 -6.88 -20.60
N SER A 32 0.43 -6.65 -20.84
CA SER A 32 1.04 -6.85 -22.16
C SER A 32 1.10 -8.33 -22.53
N SER A 33 1.26 -9.22 -21.55
CA SER A 33 1.25 -10.68 -21.75
C SER A 33 -0.15 -11.29 -21.71
N ASN A 34 -1.12 -10.61 -21.09
CA ASN A 34 -2.50 -11.10 -20.90
C ASN A 34 -3.49 -9.98 -21.29
N PRO A 35 -3.60 -9.66 -22.60
CA PRO A 35 -4.41 -8.53 -23.08
C PRO A 35 -5.91 -8.68 -22.77
N GLU A 36 -6.41 -9.88 -22.50
CA GLU A 36 -7.78 -10.17 -22.11
C GLU A 36 -8.21 -9.47 -20.81
N PHE A 37 -7.28 -9.17 -19.91
CA PHE A 37 -7.57 -8.51 -18.63
C PHE A 37 -7.49 -6.98 -18.69
N VAL A 38 -7.19 -6.38 -19.85
CA VAL A 38 -7.02 -4.93 -19.99
C VAL A 38 -8.29 -4.15 -19.64
N ASP A 39 -9.45 -4.60 -20.12
CA ASP A 39 -10.72 -3.91 -19.86
C ASP A 39 -11.19 -4.10 -18.41
N GLU A 40 -10.91 -5.25 -17.81
CA GLU A 40 -11.16 -5.49 -16.38
C GLU A 40 -10.27 -4.59 -15.51
N PHE A 41 -8.97 -4.51 -15.83
CA PHE A 41 -8.05 -3.61 -15.13
C PHE A 41 -8.47 -2.15 -15.24
N ARG A 42 -8.99 -1.70 -16.38
CA ARG A 42 -9.51 -0.32 -16.53
C ARG A 42 -10.65 -0.01 -15.55
N GLN A 43 -11.53 -0.98 -15.27
CA GLN A 43 -12.59 -0.81 -14.27
C GLN A 43 -12.02 -0.72 -12.85
N ILE A 44 -11.00 -1.52 -12.57
CA ILE A 44 -10.29 -1.49 -11.28
C ILE A 44 -9.51 -0.18 -11.11
N GLU A 45 -8.89 0.35 -12.16
CA GLU A 45 -8.13 1.62 -12.14
C GLU A 45 -9.05 2.82 -11.84
N GLN A 46 -10.35 2.73 -12.17
CA GLN A 46 -11.35 3.72 -11.76
C GLN A 46 -11.70 3.65 -10.27
N SER A 47 -11.32 2.57 -9.58
CA SER A 47 -11.48 2.45 -8.14
C SER A 47 -10.41 3.26 -7.39
N ASN A 48 -10.71 3.66 -6.16
CA ASN A 48 -9.81 4.49 -5.34
C ASN A 48 -8.60 3.72 -4.73
N TYR A 49 -8.17 2.64 -5.39
CA TYR A 49 -7.09 1.79 -4.95
C TYR A 49 -5.72 2.37 -5.32
N ILE A 50 -4.73 2.05 -4.50
CA ILE A 50 -3.34 2.39 -4.70
C ILE A 50 -2.56 1.07 -4.76
N PHE A 51 -2.04 0.73 -5.94
CA PHE A 51 -1.31 -0.52 -6.12
C PHE A 51 0.15 -0.36 -5.71
N LEU A 52 0.65 -1.34 -4.98
CA LEU A 52 2.04 -1.41 -4.54
C LEU A 52 2.63 -2.73 -5.03
N SER A 53 3.95 -2.74 -5.27
CA SER A 53 4.62 -4.02 -5.52
C SER A 53 4.43 -4.92 -4.30
N THR A 54 4.38 -6.23 -4.52
CA THR A 54 4.19 -7.19 -3.42
C THR A 54 5.18 -6.98 -2.28
N THR A 55 6.42 -6.61 -2.60
CA THR A 55 7.44 -6.29 -1.60
C THR A 55 7.11 -5.02 -0.79
N GLN A 56 6.66 -3.96 -1.44
CA GLN A 56 6.27 -2.72 -0.78
C GLN A 56 5.02 -2.92 0.09
N TYR A 57 3.99 -3.57 -0.45
CA TYR A 57 2.77 -3.89 0.29
C TYR A 57 3.08 -4.73 1.53
N LYS A 58 3.93 -5.74 1.42
CA LYS A 58 4.30 -6.61 2.55
C LYS A 58 4.94 -5.83 3.70
N LYS A 59 5.86 -4.89 3.41
CA LYS A 59 6.46 -4.03 4.45
C LYS A 59 5.41 -3.22 5.21
N ILE A 60 4.40 -2.71 4.50
CA ILE A 60 3.30 -1.96 5.11
C ILE A 60 2.39 -2.89 5.91
N GLN A 61 2.06 -4.05 5.37
CA GLN A 61 1.26 -5.06 6.07
C GLN A 61 1.95 -5.49 7.36
N ASP A 62 3.26 -5.75 7.32
CA ASP A 62 4.05 -6.11 8.49
C ASP A 62 4.04 -4.99 9.54
N TYR A 63 4.15 -3.72 9.11
CA TYR A 63 4.00 -2.57 10.00
C TYR A 63 2.62 -2.55 10.67
N VAL A 64 1.54 -2.70 9.89
CA VAL A 64 0.17 -2.66 10.40
C VAL A 64 -0.13 -3.82 11.34
N THR A 65 0.33 -5.02 11.02
CA THR A 65 0.09 -6.22 11.82
C THR A 65 0.88 -6.21 13.13
N ASN A 66 2.11 -5.70 13.10
CA ASN A 66 3.01 -5.72 14.27
C ASN A 66 2.99 -4.41 15.08
N PHE A 67 2.19 -3.42 14.69
CA PHE A 67 2.08 -2.16 15.43
C PHE A 67 1.60 -2.42 16.86
N LYS A 68 2.45 -2.12 17.84
CA LYS A 68 2.12 -2.14 19.27
C LYS A 68 2.61 -0.85 19.90
N ASN A 69 1.69 -0.10 20.50
CA ASN A 69 2.03 1.12 21.21
C ASN A 69 1.09 1.31 22.40
N ASN A 70 1.65 1.76 23.53
CA ASN A 70 0.88 2.08 24.74
C ASN A 70 0.56 3.58 24.83
N ASP A 71 1.08 4.38 23.92
CA ASP A 71 0.80 5.81 23.77
C ASP A 71 -0.48 6.00 22.96
N SER A 72 -1.48 6.64 23.57
CA SER A 72 -2.81 6.86 22.98
C SER A 72 -2.75 7.72 21.73
N ASP A 73 -1.89 8.74 21.70
CA ASP A 73 -1.79 9.66 20.55
C ASP A 73 -1.19 8.94 19.35
N LYS A 74 -0.15 8.13 19.59
CA LYS A 74 0.46 7.30 18.53
C LYS A 74 -0.49 6.23 18.01
N TYR A 75 -1.36 5.68 18.86
CA TYR A 75 -2.39 4.75 18.43
C TYR A 75 -3.45 5.45 17.56
N ALA A 76 -3.86 6.67 17.93
CA ALA A 76 -4.79 7.46 17.12
C ALA A 76 -4.20 7.80 15.74
N GLU A 77 -2.93 8.23 15.68
CA GLU A 77 -2.20 8.46 14.41
C GLU A 77 -2.17 7.19 13.54
N PHE A 78 -1.92 6.03 14.15
CA PHE A 78 -1.94 4.74 13.46
C PHE A 78 -3.32 4.38 12.89
N LEU A 79 -4.39 4.62 13.64
CA LEU A 79 -5.76 4.41 13.15
C LEU A 79 -6.06 5.33 11.98
N GLN A 80 -5.66 6.61 12.06
CA GLN A 80 -5.83 7.56 10.96
C GLN A 80 -5.06 7.11 9.72
N TYR A 81 -3.83 6.63 9.88
CA TYR A 81 -3.04 6.04 8.79
C TYR A 81 -3.77 4.85 8.16
N LYS A 82 -4.29 3.91 8.96
CA LYS A 82 -5.00 2.74 8.44
C LYS A 82 -6.22 3.13 7.60
N GLN A 83 -7.04 4.04 8.13
CA GLN A 83 -8.26 4.48 7.47
C GLN A 83 -7.98 5.28 6.20
N THR A 84 -6.97 6.15 6.23
CA THR A 84 -6.68 7.06 5.12
C THR A 84 -5.93 6.37 3.99
N TRP A 85 -5.00 5.48 4.34
CA TRP A 85 -4.03 4.92 3.41
C TRP A 85 -4.14 3.41 3.28
N PHE A 86 -3.94 2.67 4.38
CA PHE A 86 -3.82 1.20 4.31
C PHE A 86 -5.00 0.51 3.65
N ASN A 87 -6.22 0.96 3.95
CA ASN A 87 -7.44 0.38 3.38
C ASN A 87 -7.55 0.54 1.84
N ARG A 88 -6.77 1.47 1.26
CA ARG A 88 -6.71 1.71 -0.19
C ARG A 88 -5.59 0.92 -0.86
N TYR A 89 -4.66 0.35 -0.10
CA TYR A 89 -3.53 -0.39 -0.68
C TYR A 89 -3.95 -1.79 -1.12
N LYS A 90 -3.45 -2.17 -2.29
CA LYS A 90 -3.53 -3.52 -2.86
C LYS A 90 -2.18 -3.91 -3.40
N SER A 91 -1.78 -5.18 -3.26
CA SER A 91 -0.57 -5.66 -3.93
C SER A 91 -0.87 -6.03 -5.39
N THR A 92 0.16 -5.97 -6.23
CA THR A 92 0.11 -6.51 -7.59
C THR A 92 -0.18 -8.01 -7.60
N ASP A 93 0.37 -8.79 -6.66
CA ASP A 93 0.02 -10.22 -6.53
C ASP A 93 -1.47 -10.45 -6.26
N GLN A 94 -2.09 -9.65 -5.38
CA GLN A 94 -3.53 -9.76 -5.11
C GLN A 94 -4.32 -9.49 -6.38
N LEU A 95 -3.99 -8.38 -7.06
CA LEU A 95 -4.63 -8.02 -8.34
C LEU A 95 -4.52 -9.14 -9.38
N PHE A 96 -3.33 -9.71 -9.58
CA PHE A 96 -3.13 -10.75 -10.59
C PHE A 96 -3.77 -12.08 -10.23
N ASN A 97 -3.91 -12.38 -8.93
CA ASN A 97 -4.62 -13.56 -8.48
C ASN A 97 -6.13 -13.41 -8.66
N ASP A 98 -6.68 -12.21 -8.47
CA ASP A 98 -8.09 -11.92 -8.69
C ASP A 98 -8.47 -12.13 -10.17
N PHE A 99 -7.59 -11.76 -11.12
CA PHE A 99 -7.80 -12.01 -12.55
C PHE A 99 -7.74 -13.48 -12.98
N LYS A 100 -7.15 -14.36 -12.16
CA LYS A 100 -6.98 -15.78 -12.49
C LYS A 100 -8.05 -16.69 -11.88
N GLN A 101 -8.93 -16.14 -11.03
CA GLN A 101 -10.02 -16.88 -10.38
C GLN A 101 -11.28 -16.88 -11.25
#